data_AF-A0A9Q1N4A4-F1
#
_entry.id   AF-A0A9Q1N4A4-F1
#
_cell.length_a   1.000
_cell.length_b   1.000
_cell.length_c   1.000
_cell.angle_alpha   90.00
_cell.angle_beta   90.00
_cell.angle_gamma   90.00
#
_symmetry.space_group_name_H-M   'P 1'
#
loop_
_entity.id
_entity.type
_entity.pdbx_description
1 polymer ?
#
loop_
_entity_poly.entity_id
_entity_poly.type
_entity_poly.pdbx_seq_one_letter_code
_entity_poly.pdbx_strand_id
1 'polypeptide(L)'
;MGANGTFTSIGHACFSMKSELEEYMDYDVGEMCNDDWRLAQKLMVHGCDPLPRRRCFTRAPQLYNKPYPINESLWKLPDDKNVRWSQYRCKNFTCLARNSTAKGFFKCTDCFNLTHHESPRWIIHSYQDSNSKMTSDILITEVLNFKPGEIRIGLDFSVGTGTFAARMREHNVTIVSATINLGAPFNEMIALRGLIPLYLTINQRLPFFDNTLDLIHTTRFLDGWIDFVLLDFVLYDFDRVLRPGGLLWIDSFFCLKEELNDYLEAFKILRYKQLKWLVVPKLDKDNSEVFFSAVLEKPPRPFR
;
A
#
# COMPACT_ATOMS: atom_id res chain seq x y z
N MET A 1 -4.37 -13.71 3.72
CA MET A 1 -4.74 -12.41 4.31
C MET A 1 -5.87 -11.88 3.46
N GLY A 2 -7.06 -12.39 3.72
CA GLY A 2 -8.32 -11.89 3.20
C GLY A 2 -9.28 -11.92 4.40
N ALA A 3 -10.09 -10.89 4.56
CA ALA A 3 -11.15 -10.95 5.56
C ALA A 3 -12.11 -12.06 5.11
N ASN A 4 -12.38 -13.06 5.97
CA ASN A 4 -13.40 -14.09 5.70
C ASN A 4 -14.84 -13.51 5.69
N GLY A 5 -14.98 -12.20 5.85
CA GLY A 5 -16.23 -11.46 5.81
C GLY A 5 -15.96 -9.96 6.00
N THR A 6 -16.76 -9.14 5.33
CA THR A 6 -16.72 -7.67 5.44
C THR A 6 -17.66 -7.24 6.57
N PHE A 7 -17.12 -6.64 7.64
CA PHE A 7 -17.92 -6.20 8.77
C PHE A 7 -18.35 -4.75 8.58
N THR A 8 -19.66 -4.53 8.44
CA THR A 8 -20.25 -3.21 8.15
C THR A 8 -20.43 -2.31 9.38
N SER A 9 -20.32 -2.86 10.60
CA SER A 9 -20.51 -2.12 11.85
C SER A 9 -19.20 -1.85 12.56
N ILE A 10 -18.99 -0.59 12.94
CA ILE A 10 -17.82 -0.14 13.72
C ILE A 10 -17.77 -0.94 15.02
N GLY A 11 -16.65 -1.63 15.24
CA GLY A 11 -16.36 -2.33 16.49
C GLY A 11 -16.87 -3.78 16.58
N HIS A 12 -17.62 -4.31 15.61
CA HIS A 12 -18.05 -5.72 15.66
C HIS A 12 -16.87 -6.70 15.67
N ALA A 13 -15.88 -6.46 14.79
CA ALA A 13 -14.66 -7.23 14.77
C ALA A 13 -13.91 -7.15 16.11
N CYS A 14 -13.79 -5.96 16.71
CA CYS A 14 -13.21 -5.80 18.04
C CYS A 14 -13.96 -6.58 19.12
N PHE A 15 -15.30 -6.54 19.10
CA PHE A 15 -16.13 -7.28 20.04
C PHE A 15 -15.94 -8.80 19.89
N SER A 16 -15.82 -9.30 18.65
CA SER A 16 -15.55 -10.72 18.38
C SER A 16 -14.16 -11.18 18.84
N MET A 17 -13.22 -10.24 18.99
CA MET A 17 -11.84 -10.48 19.42
C MET A 17 -11.58 -9.92 20.83
N LYS A 18 -12.59 -10.00 21.70
CA LYS A 18 -12.53 -9.40 23.04
C LYS A 18 -11.29 -9.84 23.83
N SER A 19 -10.95 -11.13 23.81
CA SER A 19 -9.78 -11.67 24.53
C SER A 19 -8.47 -11.04 24.08
N GLU A 20 -8.23 -10.97 22.78
CA GLU A 20 -7.04 -10.36 22.20
C GLU A 20 -6.98 -8.86 22.45
N LEU A 21 -8.14 -8.20 22.46
CA LEU A 21 -8.22 -6.77 22.77
C LEU A 21 -7.92 -6.49 24.25
N GLU A 22 -8.41 -7.33 25.16
CA GLU A 22 -8.08 -7.26 26.59
C GLU A 22 -6.58 -7.48 26.82
N GLU A 23 -5.98 -8.48 26.16
CA GLU A 23 -4.52 -8.70 26.20
C GLU A 23 -3.73 -7.50 25.66
N TYR A 24 -4.17 -6.89 24.56
CA TYR A 24 -3.52 -5.70 23.99
C TYR A 24 -3.60 -4.47 24.92
N MET A 25 -4.66 -4.40 25.73
CA MET A 25 -4.92 -3.33 26.69
C MET A 25 -4.42 -3.63 28.10
N ASP A 26 -3.78 -4.78 28.31
CA ASP A 26 -3.17 -5.17 29.58
C ASP A 26 -1.78 -4.53 29.71
N TYR A 27 -1.73 -3.37 30.38
CA TYR A 27 -0.51 -2.64 30.67
C TYR A 27 -0.70 -1.72 31.87
N ASP A 28 0.41 -1.42 32.54
CA ASP A 28 0.44 -0.42 33.59
C ASP A 28 0.60 1.00 33.02
N VAL A 29 -0.15 1.94 33.58
CA VAL A 29 -0.12 3.35 33.14
C VAL A 29 1.26 3.96 33.46
N GLY A 30 1.90 4.53 32.44
CA GLY A 30 3.23 5.13 32.58
C GLY A 30 4.40 4.15 32.47
N GLU A 31 4.13 2.85 32.35
CA GLU A 31 5.16 1.84 32.12
C GLU A 31 5.42 1.63 30.62
N MET A 32 6.40 0.78 30.29
CA MET A 32 6.65 0.36 28.92
C MET A 32 5.57 -0.60 28.42
N CYS A 33 4.98 -0.35 27.26
CA CYS A 33 4.02 -1.27 26.65
C CYS A 33 4.66 -2.65 26.41
N ASN A 34 3.85 -3.71 26.38
CA ASN A 34 4.29 -5.03 25.94
C ASN A 34 4.83 -5.00 24.51
N ASP A 35 5.75 -5.91 24.17
CA ASP A 35 6.21 -6.09 22.79
C ASP A 35 5.17 -6.92 22.02
N ASP A 36 4.05 -6.30 21.68
CA ASP A 36 2.83 -6.97 21.22
C ASP A 36 2.38 -6.50 19.83
N TRP A 37 3.31 -6.01 19.01
CA TRP A 37 2.97 -5.48 17.68
C TRP A 37 2.31 -6.51 16.77
N ARG A 38 2.61 -7.81 16.93
CA ARG A 38 1.93 -8.90 16.20
C ARG A 38 0.48 -9.05 16.63
N LEU A 39 0.17 -8.87 17.91
CA LEU A 39 -1.20 -8.86 18.44
C LEU A 39 -1.97 -7.65 17.91
N ALA A 40 -1.36 -6.47 17.97
CA ALA A 40 -1.92 -5.24 17.39
C ALA A 40 -2.25 -5.43 15.90
N GLN A 41 -1.31 -5.96 15.12
CA GLN A 41 -1.54 -6.23 13.69
C GLN A 41 -2.61 -7.31 13.46
N LYS A 42 -2.66 -8.36 14.29
CA LYS A 42 -3.72 -9.38 14.24
C LYS A 42 -5.08 -8.73 14.41
N LEU A 43 -5.27 -7.92 15.45
CA LEU A 43 -6.51 -7.17 15.69
C LEU A 43 -6.90 -6.31 14.47
N MET A 44 -5.98 -5.50 13.96
CA MET A 44 -6.25 -4.61 12.82
C MET A 44 -6.61 -5.39 11.54
N VAL A 45 -5.85 -6.41 11.17
CA VAL A 45 -6.09 -7.21 9.94
C VAL A 45 -7.44 -7.92 9.99
N HIS A 46 -7.93 -8.26 11.19
CA HIS A 46 -9.25 -8.84 11.40
C HIS A 46 -10.37 -7.80 11.55
N GLY A 47 -10.08 -6.51 11.34
CA GLY A 47 -11.06 -5.42 11.31
C GLY A 47 -11.26 -4.69 12.64
N CYS A 48 -10.48 -5.01 13.67
CA CYS A 48 -10.45 -4.21 14.91
C CYS A 48 -9.50 -3.01 14.74
N ASP A 49 -9.92 -2.05 13.93
CA ASP A 49 -9.16 -0.86 13.54
C ASP A 49 -10.12 0.35 13.48
N PRO A 50 -9.82 1.53 14.07
CA PRO A 50 -8.61 1.87 14.83
C PRO A 50 -8.49 1.16 16.18
N LEU A 51 -7.26 0.79 16.54
CA LEU A 51 -6.96 0.28 17.88
C LEU A 51 -7.14 1.38 18.94
N PRO A 52 -7.53 1.01 20.18
CA PRO A 52 -7.60 1.96 21.28
C PRO A 52 -6.23 2.58 21.59
N ARG A 53 -6.24 3.84 22.06
CA ARG A 53 -5.02 4.51 22.52
C ARG A 53 -4.55 3.88 23.83
N ARG A 54 -3.24 3.66 23.94
CA ARG A 54 -2.61 3.15 25.17
C ARG A 54 -1.98 4.28 25.99
N ARG A 55 -1.93 4.08 27.31
CA ARG A 55 -1.28 5.00 28.28
C ARG A 55 0.05 4.44 28.80
N CYS A 56 0.77 3.73 27.94
CA CYS A 56 2.11 3.19 28.19
C CYS A 56 3.09 3.75 27.15
N PHE A 57 4.39 3.75 27.46
CA PHE A 57 5.43 4.18 26.55
C PHE A 57 5.70 3.12 25.48
N THR A 58 5.66 3.54 24.21
CA THR A 58 5.94 2.63 23.09
C THR A 58 7.40 2.21 23.12
N ARG A 59 7.65 0.91 22.94
CA ARG A 59 9.02 0.38 22.82
C ARG A 59 9.69 0.90 21.55
N ALA A 60 10.86 1.50 21.72
CA ALA A 60 11.74 1.92 20.63
C ALA A 60 12.95 0.97 20.50
N PRO A 61 13.68 1.00 19.38
CA PRO A 61 14.99 0.36 19.30
C PRO A 61 15.91 0.87 20.41
N GLN A 62 16.76 -0.02 20.95
CA GLN A 62 17.66 0.33 22.04
C GLN A 62 18.74 1.34 21.61
N LEU A 63 19.11 1.31 20.32
CA LEU A 63 20.12 2.17 19.74
C LEU A 63 19.47 3.10 18.72
N TYR A 64 19.91 4.36 18.70
CA TYR A 64 19.53 5.33 17.69
C TYR A 64 20.76 5.71 16.89
N ASN A 65 20.67 5.54 15.57
CA ASN A 65 21.65 6.03 14.62
C ASN A 65 21.02 7.10 13.76
N LYS A 66 21.77 8.18 13.52
CA LYS A 66 21.32 9.27 12.66
C LYS A 66 20.94 8.71 11.27
N PRO A 67 19.70 8.91 10.79
CA PRO A 67 19.28 8.48 9.47
C PRO A 67 20.12 9.13 8.36
N TYR A 68 20.17 8.49 7.20
CA TYR A 68 20.81 9.08 6.04
C TYR A 68 20.11 10.38 5.63
N PRO A 69 20.87 11.37 5.10
CA PRO A 69 20.28 12.54 4.46
C PRO A 69 19.31 12.14 3.34
N ILE A 70 18.31 12.99 3.08
CA ILE A 70 17.17 12.64 2.22
C ILE A 70 17.55 12.27 0.79
N ASN A 71 18.61 12.87 0.26
CA ASN A 71 19.15 12.58 -1.07
C ASN A 71 19.77 11.17 -1.18
N GLU A 72 20.24 10.60 -0.07
CA GLU A 72 20.81 9.25 -0.03
C GLU A 72 19.79 8.21 0.44
N SER A 73 18.88 8.60 1.35
CA SER A 73 17.97 7.67 2.03
C SER A 73 16.96 7.00 1.10
N LEU A 74 16.63 7.61 -0.05
CA LEU A 74 15.63 7.07 -0.96
C LEU A 74 16.02 5.72 -1.56
N TRP A 75 17.30 5.51 -1.88
CA TRP A 75 17.76 4.35 -2.66
C TRP A 75 18.82 3.52 -1.95
N LYS A 76 19.05 3.79 -0.66
CA LYS A 76 20.00 3.08 0.18
C LYS A 76 19.26 2.34 1.29
N LEU A 77 19.66 1.10 1.56
CA LEU A 77 19.13 0.37 2.70
C LEU A 77 19.49 1.12 3.99
N PRO A 78 18.52 1.38 4.88
CA PRO A 78 18.78 2.10 6.11
C PRO A 78 19.51 1.23 7.14
N ASP A 79 19.98 1.87 8.21
CA ASP A 79 20.66 1.18 9.31
C ASP A 79 19.69 0.27 10.09
N ASP A 80 20.08 -0.99 10.26
CA ASP A 80 19.32 -2.00 10.99
C ASP A 80 19.06 -1.61 12.45
N LYS A 81 19.93 -0.82 13.07
CA LYS A 81 19.84 -0.47 14.50
C LYS A 81 18.64 0.41 14.84
N ASN A 82 18.10 1.12 13.85
CA ASN A 82 16.91 1.96 14.02
C ASN A 82 15.59 1.17 13.93
N VAL A 83 15.65 -0.16 13.90
CA VAL A 83 14.47 -1.02 13.78
C VAL A 83 14.44 -2.02 14.92
N ARG A 84 13.24 -2.26 15.45
CA ARG A 84 13.00 -3.31 16.42
C ARG A 84 12.74 -4.63 15.68
N TRP A 85 13.77 -5.49 15.61
CA TRP A 85 13.71 -6.78 14.93
C TRP A 85 13.03 -7.92 15.70
N SER A 86 12.42 -7.63 16.85
CA SER A 86 11.75 -8.65 17.66
C SER A 86 10.60 -9.28 16.87
N GLN A 87 10.46 -10.61 16.97
CA GLN A 87 9.40 -11.39 16.33
C GLN A 87 9.38 -11.40 14.79
N TYR A 88 10.29 -10.68 14.12
CA TYR A 88 10.59 -10.90 12.70
C TYR A 88 11.54 -12.08 12.51
N ARG A 89 11.42 -12.78 11.38
CA ARG A 89 12.35 -13.86 10.99
C ARG A 89 13.72 -13.30 10.65
N CYS A 90 13.77 -12.30 9.77
CA CYS A 90 15.00 -11.56 9.48
C CYS A 90 15.33 -10.59 10.62
N LYS A 91 16.64 -10.38 10.85
CA LYS A 91 17.18 -9.49 11.89
C LYS A 91 17.93 -8.27 11.33
N ASN A 92 17.92 -8.11 10.01
CA ASN A 92 18.48 -6.98 9.29
C ASN A 92 17.84 -6.89 7.90
N PHE A 93 17.97 -5.73 7.26
CA PHE A 93 17.49 -5.47 5.91
C PHE A 93 18.22 -6.30 4.86
N THR A 94 19.49 -6.64 5.11
CA THR A 94 20.27 -7.50 4.20
C THR A 94 19.68 -8.91 4.10
N CYS A 95 19.18 -9.47 5.20
CA CYS A 95 18.44 -10.73 5.21
C CYS A 95 17.16 -10.61 4.38
N LEU A 96 16.40 -9.52 4.54
CA LEU A 96 15.17 -9.30 3.76
C LEU A 96 15.46 -9.15 2.26
N ALA A 97 16.55 -8.47 1.89
CA ALA A 97 16.95 -8.30 0.50
C ALA A 97 17.49 -9.60 -0.15
N ARG A 98 17.99 -10.55 0.65
CA ARG A 98 18.54 -11.84 0.16
C ARG A 98 17.53 -12.99 0.21
N ASN A 99 16.60 -12.97 1.16
CA ASN A 99 15.72 -14.09 1.48
C ASN A 99 14.44 -14.06 0.64
N SER A 100 14.59 -14.17 -0.69
CA SER A 100 13.49 -14.16 -1.66
C SER A 100 12.63 -15.44 -1.66
N THR A 101 12.86 -16.41 -0.76
CA THR A 101 12.39 -17.80 -0.96
C THR A 101 11.77 -18.52 0.25
N ALA A 102 11.21 -17.84 1.25
CA ALA A 102 10.51 -18.55 2.33
C ALA A 102 9.22 -17.87 2.84
N LYS A 103 8.07 -18.54 2.63
CA LYS A 103 6.73 -18.29 3.23
C LYS A 103 6.58 -16.92 3.91
N GLY A 104 6.34 -15.88 3.11
CA GLY A 104 6.07 -14.49 3.49
C GLY A 104 5.02 -13.86 2.57
N PHE A 105 4.81 -12.55 2.64
CA PHE A 105 3.92 -11.84 1.70
C PHE A 105 4.54 -11.89 0.29
N PHE A 106 4.14 -12.89 -0.50
CA PHE A 106 4.69 -13.24 -1.81
C PHE A 106 4.75 -12.05 -2.79
N LYS A 107 3.79 -11.12 -2.67
CA LYS A 107 3.68 -9.92 -3.51
C LYS A 107 4.82 -8.91 -3.29
N CYS A 108 5.65 -9.08 -2.25
CA CYS A 108 6.74 -8.16 -1.92
C CYS A 108 8.08 -8.89 -1.68
N THR A 109 8.31 -9.97 -2.43
CA THR A 109 9.49 -10.83 -2.31
C THR A 109 10.80 -10.07 -2.54
N ASP A 110 10.84 -9.20 -3.56
CA ASP A 110 12.05 -8.45 -3.95
C ASP A 110 12.01 -6.97 -3.55
N CYS A 111 11.03 -6.56 -2.73
CA CYS A 111 10.83 -5.15 -2.37
C CYS A 111 11.99 -4.51 -1.59
N PHE A 112 12.84 -5.32 -0.99
CA PHE A 112 14.02 -4.86 -0.25
C PHE A 112 15.26 -4.74 -1.15
N ASN A 113 15.19 -5.19 -2.40
CA ASN A 113 16.22 -4.94 -3.40
C ASN A 113 15.98 -3.55 -4.04
N LEU A 114 16.44 -2.50 -3.35
CA LEU A 114 16.21 -1.13 -3.78
C LEU A 114 16.85 -0.81 -5.14
N THR A 115 18.08 -1.26 -5.36
CA THR A 115 18.87 -0.85 -6.54
C THR A 115 18.37 -1.52 -7.81
N HIS A 116 18.20 -2.84 -7.82
CA HIS A 116 17.96 -3.58 -9.05
C HIS A 116 16.48 -3.88 -9.32
N HIS A 117 15.65 -3.98 -8.28
CA HIS A 117 14.23 -4.28 -8.43
C HIS A 117 13.37 -3.02 -8.28
N GLU A 118 13.51 -2.28 -7.17
CA GLU A 118 12.60 -1.16 -6.89
C GLU A 118 12.93 0.11 -7.67
N SER A 119 14.22 0.46 -7.82
CA SER A 119 14.57 1.71 -8.51
C SER A 119 14.03 1.77 -9.94
N PRO A 120 14.13 0.74 -10.81
CA PRO A 120 13.67 0.89 -12.19
C PRO A 120 12.15 1.08 -12.35
N ARG A 121 11.36 0.79 -11.31
CA ARG A 121 9.89 0.82 -11.37
C ARG A 121 9.35 2.21 -11.71
N TRP A 122 8.36 2.24 -12.59
CA TRP A 122 7.66 3.43 -13.10
C TRP A 122 8.52 4.46 -13.85
N ILE A 123 9.81 4.17 -14.08
CA ILE A 123 10.70 4.97 -14.95
C ILE A 123 10.95 4.26 -16.28
N ILE A 124 11.08 2.94 -16.23
CA ILE A 124 11.34 2.11 -17.40
C ILE A 124 10.20 1.11 -17.50
N HIS A 125 9.68 0.89 -18.71
CA HIS A 125 8.69 -0.15 -18.93
C HIS A 125 9.31 -1.52 -18.68
N SER A 126 8.68 -2.30 -17.81
CA SER A 126 8.89 -3.72 -17.73
C SER A 126 8.04 -4.40 -18.80
N TYR A 127 8.69 -4.99 -19.79
CA TYR A 127 8.02 -5.77 -20.81
C TYR A 127 7.91 -7.21 -20.34
N GLN A 128 6.72 -7.81 -20.42
CA GLN A 128 6.55 -9.23 -20.10
C GLN A 128 7.24 -10.13 -21.11
N ASP A 129 7.30 -9.69 -22.35
CA ASP A 129 8.02 -10.33 -23.43
C ASP A 129 8.75 -9.25 -24.24
N SER A 130 10.07 -9.43 -24.38
CA SER A 130 10.95 -8.51 -25.11
C SER A 130 10.61 -8.42 -26.60
N ASN A 131 9.88 -9.39 -27.15
CA ASN A 131 9.52 -9.43 -28.56
C ASN A 131 8.19 -8.72 -28.87
N SER A 132 7.19 -8.82 -27.99
CA SER A 132 5.85 -8.25 -28.23
C SER A 132 5.69 -6.79 -27.79
N LYS A 133 6.66 -6.21 -27.06
CA LYS A 133 6.58 -4.86 -26.45
C LYS A 133 5.32 -4.64 -25.60
N MET A 134 4.66 -5.70 -25.14
CA MET A 134 3.47 -5.60 -24.30
C MET A 134 3.88 -5.31 -22.85
N THR A 135 3.30 -4.24 -22.29
CA THR A 135 3.53 -3.83 -20.91
C THR A 135 2.24 -3.31 -20.31
N SER A 136 2.01 -3.64 -19.04
CA SER A 136 0.97 -3.02 -18.21
C SER A 136 1.41 -1.67 -17.65
N ASP A 137 2.68 -1.33 -17.77
CA ASP A 137 3.27 -0.27 -16.98
C ASP A 137 2.92 1.09 -17.57
N ILE A 138 2.53 2.01 -16.70
CA ILE A 138 2.36 3.42 -17.01
C ILE A 138 3.48 4.16 -16.28
N LEU A 139 4.23 5.00 -16.98
CA LEU A 139 5.35 5.71 -16.34
C LEU A 139 4.86 6.92 -15.57
N ILE A 140 5.58 7.31 -14.51
CA ILE A 140 5.27 8.50 -13.72
C ILE A 140 5.20 9.74 -14.60
N THR A 141 6.14 9.88 -15.55
CA THR A 141 6.16 11.02 -16.48
C THR A 141 4.92 11.08 -17.34
N GLU A 142 4.38 9.94 -17.79
CA GLU A 142 3.12 9.89 -18.54
C GLU A 142 1.95 10.35 -17.68
N VAL A 143 1.86 9.90 -16.43
CA VAL A 143 0.76 10.29 -15.53
C VAL A 143 0.82 11.77 -15.18
N LEU A 144 2.01 12.28 -14.84
CA LEU A 144 2.21 13.70 -14.52
C LEU A 144 1.92 14.60 -15.73
N ASN A 145 2.15 14.12 -16.95
CA ASN A 145 1.85 14.87 -18.18
C ASN A 145 0.35 15.03 -18.45
N PHE A 146 -0.52 14.20 -17.87
CA PHE A 146 -1.97 14.43 -17.99
C PHE A 146 -2.43 15.68 -17.25
N LYS A 147 -1.75 16.05 -16.16
CA LYS A 147 -2.07 17.25 -15.35
C LYS A 147 -0.79 17.96 -14.87
N PRO A 148 -0.04 18.61 -15.77
CA PRO A 148 1.26 19.20 -15.44
C PRO A 148 1.15 20.24 -14.33
N GLY A 149 1.87 20.03 -13.23
CA GLY A 149 1.91 20.94 -12.08
C GLY A 149 0.69 20.88 -11.13
N GLU A 150 -0.32 20.07 -11.42
CA GLU A 150 -1.51 19.96 -10.57
C GLU A 150 -1.40 18.87 -9.50
N ILE A 151 -0.64 17.79 -9.77
CA ILE A 151 -0.46 16.66 -8.85
C ILE A 151 0.63 16.99 -7.84
N ARG A 152 0.27 17.14 -6.57
CA ARG A 152 1.21 17.57 -5.51
C ARG A 152 1.15 16.68 -4.28
N ILE A 153 -0.03 16.16 -3.96
CA ILE A 153 -0.26 15.28 -2.82
C ILE A 153 -1.07 14.05 -3.22
N GLY A 154 -0.67 12.88 -2.73
CA GLY A 154 -1.38 11.65 -3.02
C GLY A 154 -1.20 10.55 -1.98
N LEU A 155 -1.93 9.47 -2.21
CA LEU A 155 -1.92 8.26 -1.41
C LEU A 155 -1.46 7.09 -2.27
N ASP A 156 -0.46 6.36 -1.81
CA ASP A 156 -0.11 5.04 -2.34
C ASP A 156 -0.74 3.98 -1.44
N PHE A 157 -1.82 3.38 -1.92
CA PHE A 157 -2.55 2.33 -1.24
C PHE A 157 -2.02 0.95 -1.65
N SER A 158 -0.72 0.78 -1.48
CA SER A 158 0.01 -0.44 -1.87
C SER A 158 0.94 -0.86 -0.75
N VAL A 159 1.07 -2.17 -0.52
CA VAL A 159 2.05 -2.69 0.46
C VAL A 159 3.42 -2.80 -0.20
N GLY A 160 4.39 -2.10 0.37
CA GLY A 160 5.76 -2.11 -0.11
C GLY A 160 6.70 -1.32 0.79
N THR A 161 7.90 -1.04 0.29
CA THR A 161 8.94 -0.29 1.01
C THR A 161 8.86 1.22 0.80
N GLY A 162 7.81 1.74 0.13
CA GLY A 162 7.62 3.17 -0.18
C GLY A 162 8.24 3.62 -1.50
N THR A 163 8.49 2.71 -2.44
CA THR A 163 9.16 3.03 -3.71
C THR A 163 8.40 4.02 -4.56
N PHE A 164 7.08 3.89 -4.67
CA PHE A 164 6.26 4.86 -5.41
C PHE A 164 6.39 6.26 -4.80
N ALA A 165 6.32 6.36 -3.48
CA ALA A 165 6.54 7.61 -2.77
C ALA A 165 7.95 8.19 -2.99
N ALA A 166 8.99 7.35 -3.02
CA ALA A 166 10.35 7.77 -3.34
C ALA A 166 10.46 8.37 -4.74
N ARG A 167 9.85 7.71 -5.74
CA ARG A 167 9.86 8.16 -7.14
C ARG A 167 9.06 9.45 -7.32
N MET A 168 7.85 9.52 -6.77
CA MET A 168 7.02 10.73 -6.83
C MET A 168 7.69 11.93 -6.14
N ARG A 169 8.49 11.70 -5.09
CA ARG A 169 9.27 12.76 -4.43
C ARG A 169 10.32 13.38 -5.34
N GLU A 170 10.96 12.61 -6.22
CA GLU A 170 11.92 13.16 -7.21
C GLU A 170 11.23 14.15 -8.17
N HIS A 171 9.90 14.08 -8.28
CA HIS A 171 9.05 15.02 -9.01
C HIS A 171 8.33 16.03 -8.09
N ASN A 172 8.80 16.22 -6.85
CA ASN A 172 8.23 17.11 -5.84
C ASN A 172 6.77 16.79 -5.44
N VAL A 173 6.34 15.54 -5.60
CA VAL A 173 5.01 15.08 -5.15
C VAL A 173 5.14 14.35 -3.81
N THR A 174 4.33 14.77 -2.84
CA THR A 174 4.29 14.14 -1.52
C THR A 174 3.29 13.00 -1.53
N ILE A 175 3.76 11.79 -1.27
CA ILE A 175 2.92 10.59 -1.18
C ILE A 175 2.91 10.08 0.25
N VAL A 176 1.72 9.80 0.75
CA VAL A 176 1.50 8.99 1.95
C VAL A 176 1.37 7.53 1.52
N SER A 177 2.16 6.62 2.09
CA SER A 177 2.12 5.19 1.76
C SER A 177 1.35 4.41 2.83
N ALA A 178 0.16 3.92 2.49
CA ALA A 178 -0.60 3.05 3.39
C ALA A 178 0.04 1.66 3.45
N THR A 179 0.36 1.18 4.64
CA THR A 179 1.06 -0.10 4.80
C THR A 179 0.83 -0.73 6.17
N ILE A 180 1.14 -2.02 6.27
CA ILE A 180 1.21 -2.78 7.52
C ILE A 180 2.48 -3.64 7.54
N ASN A 181 2.91 -4.07 8.72
CA ASN A 181 4.17 -4.80 8.90
C ASN A 181 4.02 -6.31 8.69
N LEU A 182 3.79 -6.72 7.43
CA LEU A 182 3.59 -8.12 7.05
C LEU A 182 4.90 -8.92 6.98
N GLY A 183 5.38 -9.38 8.14
CA GLY A 183 6.59 -10.22 8.20
C GLY A 183 7.89 -9.46 7.95
N ALA A 184 7.80 -8.15 7.69
CA ALA A 184 8.90 -7.22 7.57
C ALA A 184 8.49 -5.83 8.14
N PRO A 185 9.46 -5.00 8.56
CA PRO A 185 9.23 -3.68 9.16
C PRO A 185 9.04 -2.61 8.08
N PHE A 186 7.93 -2.67 7.33
CA PHE A 186 7.66 -1.78 6.21
C PHE A 186 7.48 -0.32 6.63
N ASN A 187 6.79 -0.07 7.75
CA ASN A 187 6.57 1.29 8.25
C ASN A 187 7.89 1.97 8.62
N GLU A 188 8.75 1.25 9.33
CA GLU A 188 10.09 1.71 9.71
C GLU A 188 10.97 1.91 8.48
N MET A 189 10.90 1.00 7.50
CA MET A 189 11.61 1.15 6.23
C MET A 189 11.22 2.44 5.49
N ILE A 190 9.92 2.71 5.35
CA ILE A 190 9.40 3.92 4.68
C ILE A 190 9.85 5.17 5.44
N ALA A 191 9.70 5.19 6.77
CA ALA A 191 10.10 6.32 7.60
C ALA A 191 11.61 6.60 7.54
N LEU A 192 12.45 5.55 7.58
CA LEU A 192 13.91 5.69 7.51
C LEU A 192 14.43 6.14 6.14
N ARG A 193 13.62 5.97 5.09
CA ARG A 193 13.85 6.59 3.76
C ARG A 193 13.43 8.06 3.72
N GLY A 194 12.85 8.59 4.81
CA GLY A 194 12.34 9.96 4.92
C GLY A 194 10.97 10.16 4.26
N LEU A 195 10.22 9.07 4.06
CA LEU A 195 8.89 9.05 3.44
C LEU A 195 7.81 8.91 4.51
N ILE A 196 6.54 9.08 4.15
CA ILE A 196 5.42 9.12 5.10
C ILE A 196 4.68 7.76 5.08
N PRO A 197 4.89 6.88 6.07
CA PRO A 197 4.05 5.70 6.24
C PRO A 197 2.73 6.08 6.92
N LEU A 198 1.64 5.45 6.49
CA LEU A 198 0.37 5.43 7.18
C LEU A 198 0.05 3.99 7.58
N TYR A 199 0.11 3.71 8.88
CA TYR A 199 -0.16 2.37 9.40
C TYR A 199 -1.68 2.12 9.40
N LEU A 200 -2.17 1.42 8.37
CA LEU A 200 -3.59 1.29 8.08
C LEU A 200 -3.89 0.00 7.31
N THR A 201 -5.01 -0.64 7.64
CA THR A 201 -5.50 -1.84 6.93
C THR A 201 -6.54 -1.51 5.86
N ILE A 202 -6.77 -2.45 4.93
CA ILE A 202 -7.80 -2.31 3.88
C ILE A 202 -9.23 -2.16 4.42
N ASN A 203 -9.47 -2.59 5.66
CA ASN A 203 -10.79 -2.53 6.30
C ASN A 203 -11.05 -1.16 6.94
N GLN A 204 -10.02 -0.34 7.12
CA GLN A 204 -10.14 0.94 7.79
C GLN A 204 -10.48 2.03 6.78
N ARG A 205 -11.47 2.86 7.13
CA ARG A 205 -11.74 4.11 6.42
C ARG A 205 -10.51 5.02 6.45
N LEU A 206 -10.14 5.55 5.30
CA LEU A 206 -9.02 6.43 5.10
C LEU A 206 -9.13 7.70 5.99
N PRO A 207 -8.10 8.01 6.80
CA PRO A 207 -8.10 9.14 7.73
C PRO A 207 -7.77 10.48 7.04
N PHE A 208 -8.25 10.66 5.80
CA PHE A 208 -8.16 11.91 5.07
C PHE A 208 -9.53 12.59 5.02
N PHE A 209 -9.52 13.92 5.03
CA PHE A 209 -10.74 14.69 4.78
C PHE A 209 -11.18 14.55 3.31
N ASP A 210 -12.47 14.75 3.07
CA ASP A 210 -13.09 14.52 1.76
C ASP A 210 -12.52 15.47 0.70
N ASN A 211 -12.30 14.97 -0.52
CA ASN A 211 -11.84 15.72 -1.69
C ASN A 211 -10.52 16.50 -1.47
N THR A 212 -9.55 15.90 -0.79
CA THR A 212 -8.28 16.56 -0.45
C THR A 212 -7.06 16.03 -1.21
N LEU A 213 -7.10 14.84 -1.82
CA LEU A 213 -5.94 14.28 -2.53
C LEU A 213 -6.00 14.55 -4.03
N ASP A 214 -4.83 14.75 -4.67
CA ASP A 214 -4.71 14.94 -6.12
C ASP A 214 -4.53 13.59 -6.86
N LEU A 215 -3.99 12.58 -6.17
CA LEU A 215 -3.69 11.25 -6.72
C LEU A 215 -3.95 10.15 -5.70
N ILE A 216 -4.57 9.05 -6.13
CA ILE A 216 -4.52 7.76 -5.44
C ILE A 216 -3.86 6.77 -6.38
N HIS A 217 -2.86 6.06 -5.88
CA HIS A 217 -2.15 5.01 -6.59
C HIS A 217 -2.36 3.67 -5.87
N THR A 218 -2.56 2.60 -6.63
CA THR A 218 -2.57 1.23 -6.12
C THR A 218 -1.85 0.32 -7.09
N THR A 219 -0.92 -0.49 -6.61
CA THR A 219 -0.22 -1.50 -7.40
C THR A 219 -0.31 -2.87 -6.75
N ARG A 220 -0.76 -3.86 -7.51
CA ARG A 220 -0.74 -5.30 -7.14
C ARG A 220 -1.24 -5.63 -5.72
N PHE A 221 -2.09 -4.79 -5.12
CA PHE A 221 -2.54 -4.95 -3.74
C PHE A 221 -3.95 -5.50 -3.70
N LEU A 222 -4.91 -4.79 -4.28
CA LEU A 222 -6.34 -5.13 -4.31
C LEU A 222 -6.73 -6.14 -5.39
N ASP A 223 -5.79 -6.91 -5.92
CA ASP A 223 -6.00 -7.85 -7.05
C ASP A 223 -7.05 -8.94 -6.79
N GLY A 224 -7.27 -9.83 -7.77
CA GLY A 224 -8.36 -10.82 -7.93
C GLY A 224 -8.71 -11.79 -6.80
N TRP A 225 -8.17 -11.60 -5.60
CA TRP A 225 -8.55 -12.26 -4.36
C TRP A 225 -9.44 -11.37 -3.46
N ILE A 226 -9.60 -10.09 -3.78
CA ILE A 226 -10.44 -9.18 -3.01
C ILE A 226 -11.92 -9.50 -3.24
N ASP A 227 -12.69 -9.52 -2.17
CA ASP A 227 -14.15 -9.61 -2.25
C ASP A 227 -14.74 -8.34 -2.89
N PHE A 228 -15.75 -8.49 -3.75
CA PHE A 228 -16.35 -7.37 -4.46
C PHE A 228 -17.01 -6.35 -3.53
N VAL A 229 -17.61 -6.78 -2.42
CA VAL A 229 -18.22 -5.85 -1.44
C VAL A 229 -17.12 -5.03 -0.76
N LEU A 230 -16.00 -5.67 -0.40
CA LEU A 230 -14.85 -4.93 0.13
C LEU A 230 -14.25 -3.98 -0.90
N LEU A 231 -14.13 -4.40 -2.16
CA LEU A 231 -13.66 -3.55 -3.24
C LEU A 231 -14.56 -2.32 -3.40
N ASP A 232 -15.88 -2.47 -3.37
CA ASP A 232 -16.82 -1.36 -3.43
C ASP A 232 -16.56 -0.35 -2.29
N PHE A 233 -16.44 -0.81 -1.05
CA PHE A 233 -16.11 0.07 0.08
C PHE A 233 -14.82 0.85 -0.15
N VAL A 234 -13.77 0.17 -0.64
CA VAL A 234 -12.48 0.81 -0.94
C VAL A 234 -12.62 1.84 -2.06
N LEU A 235 -13.34 1.51 -3.14
CA LEU A 235 -13.54 2.42 -4.28
C LEU A 235 -14.34 3.67 -3.88
N TYR A 236 -15.39 3.52 -3.07
CA TYR A 236 -16.14 4.66 -2.55
C TYR A 236 -15.32 5.51 -1.58
N ASP A 237 -14.43 4.91 -0.80
CA ASP A 237 -13.55 5.66 0.10
C ASP A 237 -12.42 6.38 -0.66
N PHE A 238 -11.91 5.78 -1.74
CA PHE A 238 -11.02 6.44 -2.69
C PHE A 238 -11.72 7.63 -3.37
N ASP A 239 -12.94 7.44 -3.86
CA ASP A 239 -13.75 8.52 -4.41
C ASP A 239 -13.94 9.64 -3.40
N ARG A 240 -14.23 9.31 -2.14
CA ARG A 240 -14.43 10.30 -1.09
C ARG A 240 -13.21 11.20 -0.90
N VAL A 241 -11.99 10.65 -0.83
CA VAL A 241 -10.78 11.43 -0.50
C VAL A 241 -10.15 12.11 -1.73
N LEU A 242 -10.37 11.57 -2.94
CA LEU A 242 -9.87 12.15 -4.18
C LEU A 242 -10.69 13.39 -4.57
N ARG A 243 -10.03 14.50 -4.88
CA ARG A 243 -10.71 15.74 -5.30
C ARG A 243 -11.22 15.67 -6.75
N PRO A 244 -12.22 16.47 -7.15
CA PRO A 244 -12.57 16.61 -8.57
C PRO A 244 -11.35 17.01 -9.42
N GLY A 245 -11.16 16.34 -10.55
CA GLY A 245 -9.96 16.45 -11.38
C GLY A 245 -8.77 15.63 -10.88
N GLY A 246 -8.83 15.05 -9.68
CA GLY A 246 -7.81 14.14 -9.17
C GLY A 246 -7.77 12.82 -9.95
N LEU A 247 -6.62 12.15 -9.89
CA LEU A 247 -6.37 10.91 -10.62
C LEU A 247 -6.44 9.67 -9.70
N LEU A 248 -7.14 8.63 -10.16
CA LEU A 248 -7.01 7.28 -9.66
C LEU A 248 -6.12 6.51 -10.64
N TRP A 249 -4.96 6.08 -10.18
CA TRP A 249 -4.00 5.28 -10.92
C TRP A 249 -3.99 3.86 -10.38
N ILE A 250 -4.50 2.94 -11.19
CA ILE A 250 -4.48 1.50 -10.95
C ILE A 250 -3.35 0.92 -11.79
N ASP A 251 -2.38 0.29 -11.13
CA ASP A 251 -1.15 -0.20 -11.75
C ASP A 251 -1.03 -1.72 -11.61
N SER A 252 -0.97 -2.42 -12.74
CA SER A 252 -0.84 -3.89 -12.81
C SER A 252 -1.82 -4.63 -11.88
N PHE A 253 -3.09 -4.24 -11.85
CA PHE A 253 -4.13 -5.01 -11.18
C PHE A 253 -4.23 -6.39 -11.84
N PHE A 254 -4.09 -7.46 -11.08
CA PHE A 254 -4.15 -8.82 -11.64
C PHE A 254 -5.50 -9.48 -11.34
N CYS A 255 -6.07 -10.19 -12.29
CA CYS A 255 -7.22 -11.07 -12.06
C CYS A 255 -7.26 -12.21 -13.08
N LEU A 256 -8.14 -13.18 -12.85
CA LEU A 256 -8.48 -14.16 -13.87
C LEU A 256 -9.18 -13.47 -15.04
N LYS A 257 -8.93 -13.96 -16.26
CA LYS A 257 -9.52 -13.41 -17.49
C LYS A 257 -11.05 -13.50 -17.49
N GLU A 258 -11.60 -14.54 -16.88
CA GLU A 258 -13.06 -14.73 -16.75
C GLU A 258 -13.71 -13.73 -15.80
N GLU A 259 -13.00 -13.28 -14.76
CA GLU A 259 -13.48 -12.29 -13.78
C GLU A 259 -13.19 -10.84 -14.20
N LEU A 260 -12.38 -10.62 -15.25
CA LEU A 260 -11.96 -9.29 -15.67
C LEU A 260 -13.15 -8.34 -15.84
N ASN A 261 -14.20 -8.78 -16.53
CA ASN A 261 -15.36 -7.93 -16.77
C ASN A 261 -16.04 -7.48 -15.47
N ASP A 262 -16.13 -8.34 -14.47
CA ASP A 262 -16.75 -8.02 -13.18
C ASP A 262 -15.95 -6.94 -12.44
N TYR A 263 -14.61 -7.08 -12.40
CA TYR A 263 -13.75 -6.03 -11.84
C TYR A 263 -13.83 -4.72 -12.62
N LEU A 264 -13.87 -4.78 -13.96
CA LEU A 264 -14.00 -3.58 -14.78
C LEU A 264 -15.33 -2.86 -14.55
N GLU A 265 -16.43 -3.59 -14.36
CA GLU A 265 -17.73 -3.01 -13.99
C GLU A 265 -17.68 -2.36 -12.59
N ALA A 266 -17.00 -2.98 -11.63
CA ALA A 266 -16.78 -2.38 -10.31
C ALA A 266 -16.05 -1.03 -10.41
N PHE A 267 -14.99 -0.91 -11.22
CA PHE A 267 -14.31 0.37 -11.44
C PHE A 267 -15.18 1.40 -12.19
N LYS A 268 -16.06 0.96 -13.10
CA LYS A 268 -16.97 1.84 -13.86
C LYS A 268 -18.05 2.50 -13.00
N ILE A 269 -18.41 1.92 -11.84
CA ILE A 269 -19.35 2.52 -10.88
C ILE A 269 -18.95 3.95 -10.50
N LEU A 270 -17.66 4.25 -10.44
CA LEU A 270 -17.14 5.57 -10.10
C LEU A 270 -17.47 6.65 -11.16
N ARG A 271 -17.76 6.23 -12.40
CA ARG A 271 -18.00 7.09 -13.57
C ARG A 271 -16.85 8.06 -13.86
N TYR A 272 -15.62 7.62 -13.63
CA TYR A 272 -14.43 8.41 -13.91
C TYR A 272 -14.13 8.46 -15.41
N LYS A 273 -13.55 9.58 -15.85
CA LYS A 273 -13.08 9.73 -17.22
C LYS A 273 -11.81 8.91 -17.41
N GLN A 274 -11.78 8.06 -18.42
CA GLN A 274 -10.60 7.26 -18.74
C GLN A 274 -9.56 8.12 -19.48
N LEU A 275 -8.36 8.26 -18.90
CA LEU A 275 -7.23 8.94 -19.55
C LEU A 275 -6.28 7.94 -20.20
N LYS A 276 -6.05 6.81 -19.54
CA LYS A 276 -5.27 5.68 -20.07
C LYS A 276 -5.87 4.37 -19.58
N TRP A 277 -5.86 3.36 -20.44
CA TRP A 277 -6.46 2.06 -20.18
C TRP A 277 -5.67 0.98 -20.92
N LEU A 278 -5.12 0.02 -20.18
CA LEU A 278 -4.29 -1.07 -20.69
C LEU A 278 -4.78 -2.39 -20.09
N VAL A 279 -4.97 -3.39 -20.95
CA VAL A 279 -5.16 -4.78 -20.54
C VAL A 279 -4.14 -5.61 -21.30
N VAL A 280 -3.31 -6.35 -20.58
CA VAL A 280 -2.31 -7.24 -21.16
C VAL A 280 -2.45 -8.64 -20.54
N PRO A 281 -2.31 -9.72 -21.33
CA PRO A 281 -2.25 -11.06 -20.77
C PRO A 281 -1.05 -11.16 -19.83
N LYS A 282 -1.19 -11.90 -18.74
CA LYS A 282 -0.06 -12.29 -17.91
C LYS A 282 0.51 -13.57 -18.50
N LEU A 283 1.77 -13.53 -18.91
CA LEU A 283 2.49 -14.71 -19.40
C LEU A 283 2.85 -15.62 -18.22
N ASP A 284 1.90 -16.45 -17.80
CA ASP A 284 2.10 -17.52 -16.83
C ASP A 284 1.87 -18.90 -17.48
N LYS A 285 1.95 -19.98 -16.71
CA LYS A 285 1.88 -21.35 -17.25
C LYS A 285 0.56 -21.64 -17.97
N ASP A 286 -0.52 -20.98 -17.55
CA ASP A 286 -1.89 -21.32 -17.98
C ASP A 286 -2.52 -20.20 -18.85
N ASN A 287 -1.86 -19.05 -19.01
CA ASN A 287 -2.34 -17.86 -19.75
C ASN A 287 -3.78 -17.45 -19.36
N SER A 288 -4.17 -17.72 -18.12
CA SER A 288 -5.52 -17.51 -17.61
C SER A 288 -5.68 -16.17 -16.91
N GLU A 289 -4.56 -15.53 -16.57
CA GLU A 289 -4.53 -14.27 -15.84
C GLU A 289 -4.23 -13.08 -16.77
N VAL A 290 -4.70 -11.91 -16.36
CA VAL A 290 -4.48 -10.64 -17.07
C VAL A 290 -4.00 -9.58 -16.09
N PHE A 291 -3.24 -8.61 -16.59
CA PHE A 291 -3.01 -7.35 -15.90
C PHE A 291 -3.85 -6.25 -16.51
N PHE A 292 -4.43 -5.45 -15.64
CA PHE A 292 -5.17 -4.25 -15.94
C PHE A 292 -4.48 -3.04 -15.31
N SER A 293 -4.21 -2.02 -16.12
CA SER A 293 -3.72 -0.73 -15.65
C SER A 293 -4.56 0.40 -16.22
N ALA A 294 -4.85 1.40 -15.40
CA ALA A 294 -5.61 2.56 -15.83
C ALA A 294 -5.22 3.83 -15.08
N VAL A 295 -5.39 4.95 -15.76
CA VAL A 295 -5.40 6.29 -15.16
C VAL A 295 -6.77 6.89 -15.41
N LEU A 296 -7.49 7.16 -14.34
CA LEU A 296 -8.87 7.61 -14.34
C LEU A 296 -8.96 8.98 -13.67
N GLU A 297 -9.68 9.92 -14.27
CA GLU A 297 -9.88 11.27 -13.73
C GLU A 297 -11.29 11.40 -13.11
N LYS A 298 -11.34 11.84 -11.86
CA LYS A 298 -12.60 12.09 -11.15
C LYS A 298 -13.33 13.29 -11.77
N PRO A 299 -14.57 13.13 -12.27
CA PRO A 299 -15.33 14.26 -12.81
C PRO A 299 -15.83 15.18 -11.70
N PRO A 300 -16.12 16.46 -11.99
CA PRO A 300 -16.93 17.28 -11.10
C PRO A 300 -18.34 16.66 -10.99
N ARG A 301 -18.84 16.52 -9.77
CA ARG A 301 -20.24 16.15 -9.52
C ARG A 301 -20.98 17.41 -9.07
N PRO A 302 -22.09 17.80 -9.72
CA PRO A 302 -22.82 18.98 -9.31
C PRO A 302 -23.34 18.81 -7.88
N PHE A 303 -23.14 19.82 -7.02
CA PHE A 303 -23.90 19.95 -5.80
C PHE A 303 -25.37 20.16 -6.21
N ARG A 304 -26.22 19.16 -5.96
CA ARG A 304 -27.66 19.27 -6.14
C ARG A 304 -28.28 19.87 -4.89
#